data_AF-A0A8J6ND29-F1
#
_entry.id   AF-A0A8J6ND29-F1
#
_cell.length_a   1.000
_cell.length_b   1.000
_cell.length_c   1.000
_cell.angle_alpha   90.00
_cell.angle_beta   90.00
_cell.angle_gamma   90.00
#
_symmetry.space_group_name_H-M   'P 1'
#
loop_
_entity.id
_entity.type
_entity.pdbx_description
1 polymer ?
#
loop_
_entity_poly.entity_id
_entity_poly.type
_entity_poly.pdbx_seq_one_letter_code
_entity_poly.pdbx_strand_id
1 'polypeptide(L)'
;MKKSLLHLTLALFFFITTTGVHAMDMNHSHDSEKAMDHSGMDMGGDMIMLENDMKDGVMAMAHLLDISKKMKKLGMDQTHHFMVSFTDHKTNKTIDSGIVAVKLIDPSGHQHKAVKLIGMEGSFGSDIALDKHGEYTFEVGTKLADGTKRQFHFTHMAH
;
A
#
# COMPACT_ATOMS: atom_id res chain seq x y z
N MET A 1 -18.44 -42.67 -26.17
CA MET A 1 -17.51 -43.52 -26.96
C MET A 1 -16.29 -42.66 -27.27
N LYS A 2 -15.02 -42.89 -26.92
CA LYS A 2 -14.19 -43.96 -26.31
C LYS A 2 -13.02 -43.21 -25.63
N LYS A 3 -12.82 -43.33 -24.32
CA LYS A 3 -11.81 -44.15 -23.60
C LYS A 3 -10.33 -43.71 -23.71
N SER A 4 -9.64 -43.92 -22.57
CA SER A 4 -8.19 -44.03 -22.32
C SER A 4 -7.44 -42.75 -21.93
N LEU A 5 -6.52 -42.73 -20.94
CA LEU A 5 -5.92 -43.81 -20.16
C LEU A 5 -5.26 -43.25 -18.88
N LEU A 6 -5.45 -43.98 -17.79
CA LEU A 6 -4.80 -43.92 -16.48
C LEU A 6 -3.32 -44.28 -16.58
N HIS A 7 -2.39 -43.52 -15.97
CA HIS A 7 -1.12 -44.08 -15.49
C HIS A 7 -0.71 -43.46 -14.14
N LEU A 8 -0.70 -44.36 -13.17
CA LEU A 8 -0.21 -44.31 -11.81
C LEU A 8 1.30 -44.55 -11.82
N THR A 9 2.10 -43.70 -11.17
CA THR A 9 3.44 -44.10 -10.68
C THR A 9 3.73 -43.47 -9.32
N LEU A 10 3.66 -44.36 -8.33
CA LEU A 10 4.17 -44.25 -6.97
C LEU A 10 5.70 -44.38 -7.00
N ALA A 11 6.42 -43.49 -6.31
CA ALA A 11 7.80 -43.73 -5.90
C ALA A 11 8.01 -43.17 -4.49
N LEU A 12 7.89 -44.07 -3.52
CA LEU A 12 8.24 -43.92 -2.12
C LEU A 12 9.77 -43.97 -2.01
N PHE A 13 10.41 -42.93 -1.49
CA PHE A 13 11.80 -43.00 -1.02
C PHE A 13 11.82 -42.81 0.49
N PHE A 14 12.35 -43.84 1.16
CA PHE A 14 12.64 -43.93 2.58
C PHE A 14 14.18 -44.01 2.72
N PHE A 15 14.70 -43.67 3.91
CA PHE A 15 16.11 -43.71 4.41
C PHE A 15 16.86 -42.37 4.38
N ILE A 16 17.63 -41.93 5.40
CA ILE A 16 17.93 -42.38 6.77
C ILE A 16 18.58 -41.20 7.55
N THR A 17 18.66 -41.39 8.86
CA THR A 17 19.10 -40.63 10.04
C THR A 17 20.31 -39.66 10.05
N THR A 18 20.17 -38.68 10.99
CA THR A 18 21.14 -38.09 11.96
C THR A 18 22.32 -37.25 11.50
N THR A 19 22.33 -35.96 11.93
CA THR A 19 23.52 -35.27 12.45
C THR A 19 23.14 -34.05 13.33
N GLY A 20 23.71 -34.01 14.55
CA GLY A 20 24.18 -32.82 15.27
C GLY A 20 23.22 -31.66 15.59
N VAL A 21 22.68 -31.63 16.82
CA VAL A 21 22.32 -30.37 17.46
C VAL A 21 23.61 -29.75 18.02
N HIS A 22 24.22 -28.85 17.26
CA HIS A 22 25.20 -27.91 17.79
C HIS A 22 24.45 -26.89 18.66
N ALA A 23 24.76 -26.87 19.95
CA ALA A 23 24.50 -25.70 20.78
C ALA A 23 25.42 -24.58 20.27
N MET A 24 24.86 -23.62 19.54
CA MET A 24 25.52 -22.34 19.32
C MET A 24 25.10 -21.40 20.44
N ASP A 25 26.04 -21.21 21.36
CA ASP A 25 26.10 -20.09 22.27
C ASP A 25 26.26 -18.82 21.43
N MET A 26 25.16 -18.07 21.24
CA MET A 26 25.19 -16.77 20.59
C MET A 26 25.26 -15.69 21.65
N ASN A 27 26.49 -15.39 22.04
CA ASN A 27 26.88 -14.12 22.62
C ASN A 27 26.72 -13.03 21.55
N HIS A 28 25.67 -12.22 21.63
CA HIS A 28 25.53 -10.98 20.85
C HIS A 28 25.42 -9.79 21.81
N SER A 29 26.59 -9.29 22.21
CA SER A 29 26.78 -7.91 22.63
C SER A 29 26.81 -7.01 21.39
N HIS A 30 26.23 -5.81 21.54
CA HIS A 30 26.23 -4.69 20.57
C HIS A 30 25.42 -4.98 19.29
N ASP A 31 24.64 -4.08 18.71
CA ASP A 31 24.60 -2.63 18.77
C ASP A 31 23.28 -2.19 18.13
N SER A 32 22.85 -0.96 18.37
CA SER A 32 21.86 -0.23 17.57
C SER A 32 20.39 -0.72 17.55
N GLU A 33 19.70 -0.57 18.68
CA GLU A 33 18.34 -0.01 18.61
C GLU A 33 18.44 1.46 18.16
N LYS A 34 18.77 1.67 16.87
CA LYS A 34 18.37 2.91 16.23
C LYS A 34 16.87 2.81 16.05
N ALA A 35 16.14 3.28 17.06
CA ALA A 35 14.90 3.99 16.82
C ALA A 35 15.14 4.85 15.58
N MET A 36 14.50 4.47 14.47
CA MET A 36 14.48 5.30 13.27
C MET A 36 13.69 6.54 13.67
N ASP A 37 14.43 7.52 14.18
CA ASP A 37 14.01 8.90 14.28
C ASP A 37 13.77 9.36 12.84
N HIS A 38 12.55 9.09 12.36
CA HIS A 38 12.02 9.73 11.17
C HIS A 38 11.78 11.20 11.54
N SER A 39 12.89 11.93 11.65
CA SER A 39 12.97 13.37 11.45
C SER A 39 12.72 13.66 9.97
N GLY A 40 11.57 13.18 9.48
CA GLY A 40 10.99 13.63 8.23
C GLY A 40 10.69 15.10 8.41
N MET A 41 11.27 15.91 7.53
CA MET A 41 11.03 17.34 7.43
C MET A 41 9.53 17.61 7.64
N ASP A 42 9.21 18.44 8.63
CA ASP A 42 7.86 18.92 8.88
C ASP A 42 7.33 19.55 7.59
N MET A 43 6.54 18.78 6.84
CA MET A 43 5.95 19.21 5.57
C MET A 43 4.76 20.16 5.78
N GLY A 44 4.53 20.63 7.01
CA GLY A 44 3.59 21.70 7.32
C GLY A 44 2.18 21.36 6.85
N GLY A 45 1.52 20.45 7.56
CA GLY A 45 0.16 20.03 7.27
C GLY A 45 -0.32 18.98 8.26
N ASP A 46 -1.62 18.94 8.52
CA ASP A 46 -2.22 17.90 9.35
C ASP A 46 -2.32 16.61 8.52
N MET A 47 -1.77 15.51 9.03
CA MET A 47 -1.88 14.20 8.41
C MET A 47 -3.16 13.51 8.88
N ILE A 48 -3.99 13.10 7.93
CA ILE A 48 -5.25 12.41 8.15
C ILE A 48 -5.07 10.97 7.68
N MET A 49 -5.21 10.01 8.60
CA MET A 49 -5.16 8.58 8.30
C MET A 49 -6.55 8.09 7.93
N LEU A 50 -6.69 7.44 6.77
CA LEU A 50 -7.93 6.79 6.36
C LEU A 50 -7.97 5.35 6.87
N GLU A 51 -9.15 4.73 6.85
CA GLU A 51 -9.30 3.32 7.23
C GLU A 51 -8.52 2.41 6.27
N ASN A 52 -7.85 1.39 6.80
CA ASN A 52 -7.11 0.44 5.97
C ASN A 52 -8.07 -0.46 5.17
N ASP A 53 -7.67 -0.85 3.96
CA ASP A 53 -8.42 -1.83 3.16
C ASP A 53 -7.53 -3.02 2.78
N MET A 54 -8.05 -4.24 2.91
CA MET A 54 -7.34 -5.48 2.60
C MET A 54 -7.96 -6.18 1.39
N LYS A 55 -7.13 -6.52 0.41
CA LYS A 55 -7.52 -7.22 -0.82
C LYS A 55 -6.45 -8.22 -1.23
N ASP A 56 -6.83 -9.48 -1.37
CA ASP A 56 -5.95 -10.57 -1.86
C ASP A 56 -4.58 -10.62 -1.16
N GLY A 57 -4.60 -10.51 0.17
CA GLY A 57 -3.38 -10.55 1.00
C GLY A 57 -2.53 -9.29 0.95
N VAL A 58 -2.99 -8.21 0.32
CA VAL A 58 -2.35 -6.89 0.34
C VAL A 58 -3.17 -5.95 1.19
N MET A 59 -2.53 -5.31 2.18
CA MET A 59 -3.11 -4.23 2.96
C MET A 59 -2.74 -2.90 2.31
N ALA A 60 -3.72 -2.03 2.09
CA ALA A 60 -3.54 -0.67 1.63
C ALA A 60 -3.84 0.30 2.78
N MET A 61 -2.93 1.27 2.97
CA MET A 61 -3.05 2.31 4.00
C MET A 61 -3.00 3.66 3.30
N ALA A 62 -4.10 4.39 3.30
CA ALA A 62 -4.19 5.68 2.62
C ALA A 62 -4.17 6.84 3.62
N HIS A 63 -3.40 7.88 3.31
CA HIS A 63 -3.29 9.09 4.11
C HIS A 63 -3.54 10.32 3.25
N LEU A 64 -4.06 11.38 3.85
CA LEU A 64 -4.14 12.71 3.26
C LEU A 64 -3.24 13.66 4.07
N LEU A 65 -2.43 14.45 3.39
CA LEU A 65 -1.71 15.57 4.02
C LEU A 65 -2.34 16.87 3.52
N ASP A 66 -2.86 17.70 4.43
CA ASP A 66 -3.36 19.03 4.07
C ASP A 66 -2.19 19.94 3.63
N ILE A 67 -2.20 20.30 2.35
CA ILE A 67 -1.24 21.22 1.72
C ILE A 67 -1.92 22.49 1.20
N SER A 68 -3.20 22.70 1.52
CA SER A 68 -4.04 23.77 0.98
C SER A 68 -3.44 25.15 1.19
N LYS A 69 -2.88 25.42 2.38
CA LYS A 69 -2.21 26.69 2.70
C LYS A 69 -1.02 26.95 1.78
N LYS A 70 -0.24 25.90 1.46
CA LYS A 70 0.94 25.99 0.59
C LYS A 70 0.50 26.17 -0.86
N MET A 71 -0.43 25.37 -1.34
CA MET A 71 -0.93 25.43 -2.72
C MET A 71 -1.64 26.76 -3.01
N LYS A 72 -2.44 27.27 -2.07
CA LYS A 72 -3.08 28.60 -2.20
C LYS A 72 -2.06 29.74 -2.33
N LYS A 73 -0.94 29.70 -1.60
CA LYS A 73 0.15 30.69 -1.76
C LYS A 73 0.78 30.65 -3.15
N LEU A 74 0.77 29.49 -3.79
CA LEU A 74 1.27 29.28 -5.14
C LEU A 74 0.21 29.49 -6.24
N GLY A 75 -1.04 29.82 -5.86
CA GLY A 75 -2.15 29.98 -6.81
C GLY A 75 -2.62 28.66 -7.42
N MET A 76 -2.47 27.55 -6.70
CA MET A 76 -2.86 26.21 -7.12
C MET A 76 -4.12 25.74 -6.36
N ASP A 77 -4.96 24.95 -7.03
CA ASP A 77 -6.27 24.51 -6.49
C ASP A 77 -6.20 23.23 -5.64
N GLN A 78 -5.05 22.53 -5.65
CA GLN A 78 -4.86 21.33 -4.86
C GLN A 78 -4.88 21.66 -3.38
N THR A 79 -5.45 20.75 -2.60
CA THR A 79 -5.68 20.95 -1.16
C THR A 79 -5.00 19.87 -0.33
N HIS A 80 -4.87 18.66 -0.89
CA HIS A 80 -4.32 17.52 -0.17
C HIS A 80 -3.30 16.80 -1.05
N HIS A 81 -2.26 16.28 -0.41
CA HIS A 81 -1.43 15.24 -0.99
C HIS A 81 -2.03 13.88 -0.58
N PHE A 82 -2.58 13.15 -1.54
CA PHE A 82 -3.07 11.78 -1.33
C PHE A 82 -1.89 10.83 -1.41
N MET A 83 -1.75 9.97 -0.41
CA MET A 83 -0.73 8.92 -0.34
C MET A 83 -1.40 7.58 -0.07
N VAL A 84 -0.89 6.52 -0.69
CA VAL A 84 -1.26 5.14 -0.37
C VAL A 84 -0.02 4.25 -0.35
N SER A 85 0.16 3.49 0.72
CA SER A 85 1.18 2.45 0.83
C SER A 85 0.53 1.08 0.78
N PHE A 86 1.30 0.08 0.33
CA PHE A 86 0.85 -1.30 0.22
C PHE A 86 1.81 -2.22 0.96
N THR A 87 1.27 -3.17 1.70
CA THR A 87 2.05 -4.16 2.45
C THR A 87 1.52 -5.55 2.16
N ASP A 88 2.41 -6.49 1.86
CA ASP A 88 2.07 -7.91 1.81
C ASP A 88 1.78 -8.40 3.24
N HIS A 89 0.55 -8.84 3.48
CA HIS A 89 0.06 -9.19 4.81
C HIS A 89 0.77 -10.42 5.41
N LYS A 90 1.32 -11.30 4.58
CA LYS A 90 1.99 -12.53 5.06
C LYS A 90 3.41 -12.23 5.52
N THR A 91 4.10 -11.35 4.80
CA THR A 91 5.53 -11.09 4.99
C THR A 91 5.81 -9.76 5.68
N ASN A 92 4.79 -8.90 5.83
CA ASN A 92 4.89 -7.52 6.29
C ASN A 92 5.89 -6.67 5.48
N LYS A 93 6.14 -7.04 4.22
CA LYS A 93 7.02 -6.30 3.33
C LYS A 93 6.23 -5.25 2.58
N THR A 94 6.77 -4.04 2.50
CA THR A 94 6.27 -2.96 1.64
C THR A 94 6.32 -3.38 0.18
N ILE A 95 5.27 -3.00 -0.56
CA ILE A 95 5.16 -3.16 -2.02
C ILE A 95 5.21 -1.77 -2.63
N ASP A 96 6.37 -1.40 -3.18
CA ASP A 96 6.70 -0.05 -3.65
C ASP A 96 6.77 0.06 -5.19
N SER A 97 6.41 -1.01 -5.91
CA SER A 97 6.46 -1.07 -7.37
C SER A 97 5.15 -1.57 -7.97
N GLY A 98 4.79 -0.96 -9.11
CA GLY A 98 3.55 -1.24 -9.83
C GLY A 98 2.99 0.01 -10.51
N ILE A 99 1.78 -0.15 -11.06
CA ILE A 99 0.97 0.95 -11.56
C ILE A 99 -0.16 1.17 -10.58
N VAL A 100 -0.28 2.40 -10.09
CA VAL A 100 -1.32 2.81 -9.15
C VAL A 100 -2.00 4.06 -9.68
N ALA A 101 -3.32 4.11 -9.60
CA ALA A 101 -4.11 5.28 -9.91
C ALA A 101 -5.27 5.42 -8.92
N VAL A 102 -5.63 6.65 -8.61
CA VAL A 102 -6.79 6.98 -7.77
C VAL A 102 -7.85 7.66 -8.62
N LYS A 103 -9.11 7.27 -8.43
CA LYS A 103 -10.26 8.01 -8.93
C LYS A 103 -10.98 8.65 -7.74
N LEU A 104 -11.26 9.94 -7.85
CA LEU A 104 -12.01 10.68 -6.83
C LEU A 104 -13.49 10.70 -7.20
N ILE A 105 -14.35 10.46 -6.23
CA ILE A 105 -15.79 10.68 -6.30
C ILE A 105 -16.12 11.76 -5.28
N ASP A 106 -16.71 12.86 -5.76
CA ASP A 106 -17.02 14.01 -4.90
C ASP A 106 -18.35 13.84 -4.13
N PRO A 107 -18.67 14.75 -3.20
CA PRO A 107 -19.90 14.67 -2.41
C PRO A 107 -21.21 14.76 -3.25
N SER A 108 -21.13 15.19 -4.50
CA SER A 108 -22.27 15.18 -5.44
C SER A 108 -22.40 13.87 -6.21
N GLY A 109 -21.49 12.93 -6.00
CA GLY A 109 -21.40 11.66 -6.74
C GLY A 109 -20.69 11.80 -8.09
N HIS A 110 -20.09 12.95 -8.40
CA HIS A 110 -19.36 13.13 -9.65
C HIS A 110 -18.05 12.36 -9.62
N GLN A 111 -17.81 11.54 -10.64
CA GLN A 111 -16.57 10.80 -10.80
C GLN A 111 -15.57 11.60 -11.63
N HIS A 112 -14.44 11.93 -11.02
CA HIS A 112 -13.33 12.58 -11.69
C HIS A 112 -12.53 11.59 -12.55
N LYS A 113 -11.67 12.11 -13.43
CA LYS A 113 -10.70 11.27 -14.15
C LYS A 113 -9.74 10.64 -13.15
N ALA A 114 -9.33 9.40 -13.43
CA ALA A 114 -8.31 8.74 -12.64
C ALA A 114 -6.95 9.46 -12.78
N VAL A 115 -6.30 9.71 -11.65
CA VAL A 115 -4.98 10.32 -11.55
C VAL A 115 -3.98 9.20 -11.28
N LYS A 116 -2.97 9.09 -12.14
CA LYS A 116 -1.87 8.15 -11.92
C LYS A 116 -1.03 8.65 -10.74
N LEU A 117 -0.79 7.77 -9.78
CA LEU A 117 0.05 8.08 -8.63
C LEU A 117 1.52 7.84 -8.94
N ILE A 118 2.39 8.62 -8.31
CA ILE A 118 3.84 8.52 -8.44
C ILE A 118 4.38 7.80 -7.21
N GLY A 119 5.18 6.76 -7.42
CA GLY A 119 5.84 6.03 -6.33
C GLY A 119 7.03 6.82 -5.78
N MET A 120 7.03 7.06 -4.47
CA MET A 120 8.08 7.75 -3.72
C MET A 120 8.15 7.18 -2.29
N GLU A 121 9.35 6.84 -1.82
CA GLU A 121 9.62 6.45 -0.42
C GLU A 121 8.67 5.37 0.15
N GLY A 122 8.39 4.32 -0.62
CA GLY A 122 7.54 3.20 -0.18
C GLY A 122 6.04 3.47 -0.21
N SER A 123 5.62 4.63 -0.74
CA SER A 123 4.22 4.99 -0.97
C SER A 123 4.00 5.48 -2.41
N PHE A 124 2.74 5.59 -2.81
CA PHE A 124 2.32 6.19 -4.07
C PHE A 124 1.47 7.42 -3.77
N GLY A 125 1.78 8.56 -4.40
CA GLY A 125 1.05 9.79 -4.11
C GLY A 125 0.82 10.73 -5.29
N SER A 126 -0.12 11.65 -5.09
CA SER A 126 -0.43 12.75 -6.00
C SER A 126 -1.24 13.84 -5.28
N ASP A 127 -1.12 15.07 -5.76
CA ASP A 127 -1.88 16.20 -5.22
C ASP A 127 -3.30 16.22 -5.82
N ILE A 128 -4.29 16.39 -4.96
CA ILE A 128 -5.72 16.36 -5.31
C ILE A 128 -6.47 17.57 -4.72
N ALA A 129 -7.63 17.88 -5.29
CA ALA A 129 -8.52 18.93 -4.81
C ALA A 129 -9.75 18.32 -4.12
N LEU A 130 -9.97 18.70 -2.87
CA LEU A 130 -11.18 18.44 -2.09
C LEU A 130 -11.83 19.80 -1.82
N ASP A 131 -12.52 20.32 -2.83
CA ASP A 131 -13.03 21.69 -2.93
C ASP A 131 -14.48 21.86 -2.46
N LYS A 132 -15.16 20.76 -2.13
CA LYS A 132 -16.55 20.73 -1.67
C LYS A 132 -16.60 20.18 -0.26
N HIS A 133 -17.52 20.71 0.54
CA HIS A 133 -17.85 20.12 1.83
C HIS A 133 -18.62 18.81 1.62
N GLY A 134 -18.24 17.74 2.34
CA GLY A 134 -18.95 16.46 2.34
C GLY A 134 -18.04 15.25 2.20
N GLU A 135 -18.67 14.08 2.04
CA GLU A 135 -17.95 12.81 1.93
C GLU A 135 -17.38 12.62 0.52
N TYR A 136 -16.08 12.36 0.44
CA TYR A 136 -15.38 11.92 -0.76
C TYR A 136 -15.11 10.42 -0.69
N THR A 137 -15.13 9.77 -1.86
CA THR A 137 -14.64 8.39 -2.02
C THR A 137 -13.40 8.37 -2.91
N PHE A 138 -12.39 7.61 -2.49
CA PHE A 138 -11.18 7.33 -3.26
C PHE A 138 -11.20 5.88 -3.72
N GLU A 139 -11.35 5.65 -5.02
CA GLU A 139 -11.18 4.33 -5.63
C GLU A 139 -9.73 4.19 -6.11
N VAL A 140 -8.94 3.36 -5.43
CA VAL A 140 -7.54 3.11 -5.79
C VAL A 140 -7.44 1.81 -6.59
N GLY A 141 -7.13 1.94 -7.87
CA GLY A 141 -6.86 0.82 -8.77
C GLY A 141 -5.36 0.54 -8.88
N THR A 142 -4.98 -0.73 -8.81
CA THR A 142 -3.57 -1.14 -8.89
C THR A 142 -3.32 -2.25 -9.90
N LYS A 143 -2.09 -2.32 -10.38
CA LYS A 143 -1.42 -3.53 -10.86
C LYS A 143 -0.03 -3.53 -10.22
N LEU A 144 0.11 -4.25 -9.11
CA LEU A 144 1.34 -4.27 -8.30
C LEU A 144 2.40 -5.20 -8.91
N ALA A 145 3.55 -5.33 -8.25
CA ALA A 145 4.69 -6.15 -8.69
C ALA A 145 4.34 -7.62 -9.00
N ASP A 146 3.32 -8.17 -8.32
CA ASP A 146 2.82 -9.52 -8.55
C ASP A 146 1.98 -9.67 -9.84
N GLY A 147 1.70 -8.56 -10.52
CA GLY A 147 0.90 -8.50 -11.74
C GLY A 147 -0.61 -8.57 -11.52
N THR A 148 -1.06 -8.78 -10.28
CA THR A 148 -2.48 -8.88 -9.93
C THR A 148 -3.11 -7.50 -9.87
N LYS A 149 -4.31 -7.36 -10.45
CA LYS A 149 -5.08 -6.12 -10.37
C LYS A 149 -5.93 -6.11 -9.12
N ARG A 150 -5.92 -5.01 -8.37
CA ARG A 150 -6.75 -4.83 -7.16
C ARG A 150 -7.45 -3.48 -7.20
N GLN A 151 -8.53 -3.38 -6.43
CA GLN A 151 -9.24 -2.13 -6.17
C GLN A 151 -9.47 -1.98 -4.67
N PHE A 152 -9.10 -0.84 -4.13
CA PHE A 152 -9.26 -0.46 -2.73
C PHE A 152 -10.16 0.77 -2.64
N HIS A 153 -10.89 0.90 -1.54
CA HIS A 153 -11.81 2.01 -1.32
C HIS A 153 -11.53 2.70 0.00
N PHE A 154 -11.50 4.02 -0.04
CA PHE A 154 -11.35 4.86 1.15
C PHE A 154 -12.37 5.98 1.13
N THR A 155 -12.79 6.46 2.30
CA THR A 155 -13.68 7.61 2.42
C THR A 155 -13.07 8.67 3.33
N HIS A 156 -13.44 9.93 3.10
CA HIS A 156 -13.04 11.06 3.93
C HIS A 156 -14.13 12.13 3.94
N MET A 157 -14.46 12.65 5.13
CA MET A 157 -15.35 13.79 5.28
C MET A 157 -14.53 15.10 5.23
N ALA A 158 -14.66 15.85 4.14
CA ALA A 158 -14.02 17.15 3.98
C ALA A 158 -14.90 18.28 4.58
N HIS A 159 -14.26 19.24 5.26
CA HIS A 159 -14.90 20.33 6.00
C HIS A 159 -14.57 21.71 5.41
#